data_AF-A0A1H9CZJ4-F1
#
_entry.id   AF-A0A1H9CZJ4-F1
#
_cell.length_a   1.000
_cell.length_b   1.000
_cell.length_c   1.000
_cell.angle_alpha   90.00
_cell.angle_beta   90.00
_cell.angle_gamma   90.00
#
_symmetry.space_group_name_H-M   'P 1'
#
loop_
_entity.id
_entity.type
_entity.pdbx_description
1 polymer ?
#
loop_
_entity_poly.entity_id
_entity_poly.type
_entity_poly.pdbx_seq_one_letter_code
_entity_poly.pdbx_strand_id
1 'polypeptide(L)'
;MDKKFLEAVKFYLYIVENACNLLIDYIRNKEQIYIINKYDLYDYLHKKHVFEFVEGERKYCFHGKGCTVLINDKPMIDWDFGYRSCWCGVEPFKMALTLKSSSYKDFNYYDGKYIKKQCEQYLSEKKMYYYSGQYYIDLIKFNYKKIKFPIIYDKMIIEYNGISRSYPKCKSIDKFIKKSNVIYEKINYLKNNYTLVFYYQNNEIARIPYNDIAYPDAAVKIMNGEIIKPHIVKMWKK
;
A
#
# COMPACT_ATOMS: atom_id res chain seq x y z
N MET A 1 -19.35 6.23 -5.81
CA MET A 1 -18.60 5.61 -6.90
C MET A 1 -19.48 4.53 -7.45
N ASP A 2 -19.66 4.50 -8.76
CA ASP A 2 -20.38 3.42 -9.43
C ASP A 2 -19.84 2.06 -9.00
N LYS A 3 -20.75 1.12 -8.74
CA LYS A 3 -20.40 -0.19 -8.18
C LYS A 3 -19.57 -1.01 -9.18
N LYS A 4 -19.91 -0.96 -10.47
CA LYS A 4 -19.17 -1.70 -11.52
C LYS A 4 -17.77 -1.14 -11.69
N PHE A 5 -17.62 0.18 -11.71
CA PHE A 5 -16.30 0.80 -11.77
C PHE A 5 -15.44 0.46 -10.55
N LEU A 6 -16.02 0.49 -9.34
CA LEU A 6 -15.31 0.09 -8.12
C LEU A 6 -14.87 -1.38 -8.16
N GLU A 7 -15.71 -2.28 -8.67
CA GLU A 7 -15.37 -3.69 -8.87
C GLU A 7 -14.22 -3.88 -9.86
N ALA A 8 -14.24 -3.15 -10.98
CA ALA A 8 -13.15 -3.18 -11.97
C ALA A 8 -11.83 -2.68 -11.37
N VAL A 9 -11.85 -1.58 -10.60
CA VAL A 9 -10.66 -1.06 -9.90
C VAL A 9 -10.13 -2.09 -8.91
N LYS A 10 -11.01 -2.68 -8.08
CA LYS A 10 -10.60 -3.71 -7.11
C LYS A 10 -9.98 -4.93 -7.78
N PHE A 11 -10.54 -5.37 -8.91
CA PHE A 11 -10.01 -6.48 -9.69
C PHE A 11 -8.61 -6.17 -10.23
N TYR A 12 -8.40 -4.98 -10.81
CA TYR A 12 -7.08 -4.53 -11.27
C TYR A 12 -6.06 -4.49 -10.11
N LEU A 13 -6.40 -3.87 -8.98
CA LEU A 13 -5.51 -3.81 -7.81
C LEU A 13 -5.17 -5.20 -7.27
N TYR A 14 -6.14 -6.12 -7.26
CA TYR A 14 -5.95 -7.51 -6.84
C TYR A 14 -4.98 -8.26 -7.74
N ILE A 15 -5.10 -8.11 -9.06
CA ILE A 15 -4.17 -8.74 -10.02
C ILE A 15 -2.74 -8.24 -9.79
N VAL A 16 -2.55 -6.94 -9.65
CA VAL A 16 -1.22 -6.36 -9.41
C VAL A 16 -0.65 -6.84 -8.06
N GLU A 17 -1.46 -6.82 -7.00
CA GLU A 17 -1.05 -7.31 -5.68
C GLU A 17 -0.63 -8.78 -5.74
N ASN A 18 -1.38 -9.63 -6.45
CA ASN A 18 -1.04 -11.04 -6.62
C ASN A 18 0.30 -11.23 -7.33
N ALA A 19 0.56 -10.49 -8.41
CA ALA A 19 1.83 -10.56 -9.12
C ALA A 19 3.00 -10.12 -8.23
N CYS A 20 2.84 -9.03 -7.46
CA CYS A 20 3.84 -8.59 -6.50
C CYS A 20 4.10 -9.62 -5.39
N ASN A 21 3.06 -10.25 -4.85
CA ASN A 21 3.20 -11.26 -3.82
C ASN A 21 3.92 -12.52 -4.35
N LEU A 22 3.56 -12.98 -5.56
CA LEU A 22 4.27 -14.10 -6.20
C LEU A 22 5.75 -13.79 -6.40
N LEU A 23 6.08 -12.60 -6.92
CA LEU A 23 7.46 -12.14 -7.06
C LEU A 23 8.20 -12.13 -5.72
N ILE A 24 7.59 -11.59 -4.67
CA ILE A 24 8.17 -11.59 -3.33
C ILE A 24 8.46 -13.01 -2.87
N ASP A 25 7.49 -13.92 -2.98
CA ASP A 25 7.65 -15.29 -2.53
C ASP A 25 8.76 -16.02 -3.32
N TYR A 26 8.88 -15.77 -4.63
CA TYR A 26 9.99 -16.28 -5.43
C TYR A 26 11.34 -15.79 -4.95
N ILE A 27 11.49 -14.47 -4.73
CA ILE A 27 12.74 -13.89 -4.24
C ILE A 27 13.08 -14.45 -2.85
N ARG A 28 12.10 -14.53 -1.94
CA ARG A 28 12.31 -15.07 -0.58
C ARG A 28 12.80 -16.51 -0.63
N ASN A 29 12.18 -17.36 -1.44
CA ASN A 29 12.53 -18.77 -1.53
C ASN A 29 13.90 -18.97 -2.20
N LYS A 30 14.19 -18.20 -3.26
CA LYS A 30 15.44 -18.31 -4.01
C LYS A 30 16.64 -17.77 -3.24
N GLU A 31 16.50 -16.60 -2.63
CA GLU A 31 17.61 -15.88 -2.00
C GLU A 31 17.67 -16.08 -0.48
N GLN A 32 16.67 -16.75 0.13
CA GLN A 32 16.56 -16.94 1.58
C GLN A 32 16.60 -15.61 2.37
N ILE A 33 16.00 -14.56 1.80
CA ILE A 33 15.90 -13.23 2.40
C ILE A 33 14.48 -12.88 2.82
N TYR A 34 14.34 -11.92 3.72
CA TYR A 34 13.05 -11.44 4.22
C TYR A 34 12.63 -10.18 3.46
N ILE A 35 11.65 -10.33 2.56
CA ILE A 35 10.97 -9.25 1.84
C ILE A 35 9.48 -9.40 2.15
N ILE A 36 8.81 -8.37 2.66
CA ILE A 36 7.41 -8.50 3.10
C ILE A 36 6.47 -7.44 2.54
N ASN A 37 7.01 -6.35 2.04
CA ASN A 37 6.22 -5.28 1.45
C ASN A 37 6.94 -4.63 0.26
N LYS A 38 6.28 -3.65 -0.35
CA LYS A 38 6.80 -2.91 -1.50
C LYS A 38 8.12 -2.20 -1.22
N TYR A 39 8.30 -1.64 -0.01
CA TYR A 39 9.55 -0.94 0.33
C TYR A 39 10.72 -1.91 0.41
N ASP A 40 10.54 -3.11 0.95
CA ASP A 40 11.58 -4.15 0.95
C ASP A 40 11.94 -4.59 -0.45
N LEU A 41 10.93 -4.73 -1.32
CA LEU A 41 11.14 -5.07 -2.72
C LEU A 41 11.97 -3.99 -3.42
N TYR A 42 11.65 -2.71 -3.22
CA TYR A 42 12.46 -1.62 -3.77
C TYR A 42 13.91 -1.66 -3.29
N ASP A 43 14.09 -1.83 -1.99
CA ASP A 43 15.40 -1.92 -1.36
C ASP A 43 16.22 -3.07 -1.94
N TYR A 44 15.59 -4.21 -2.20
CA TYR A 44 16.20 -5.37 -2.85
C TYR A 44 16.57 -5.07 -4.30
N LEU A 45 15.61 -4.62 -5.12
CA LEU A 45 15.81 -4.34 -6.55
C LEU A 45 16.94 -3.33 -6.78
N HIS A 46 16.97 -2.26 -5.96
CA HIS A 46 18.02 -1.25 -6.02
C HIS A 46 19.40 -1.82 -5.66
N LYS A 47 19.52 -2.56 -4.55
CA LYS A 47 20.81 -3.12 -4.09
C LYS A 47 21.37 -4.19 -5.03
N LYS A 48 20.50 -4.96 -5.67
CA LYS A 48 20.88 -6.06 -6.56
C LYS A 48 20.95 -5.65 -8.03
N HIS A 49 20.58 -4.42 -8.36
CA HIS A 49 20.50 -3.92 -9.74
C HIS A 49 19.68 -4.85 -10.66
N VAL A 50 18.55 -5.34 -10.15
CA VAL A 50 17.69 -6.28 -10.88
C VAL A 50 16.71 -5.50 -11.75
N PHE A 51 16.84 -5.65 -13.06
CA PHE A 51 15.94 -5.04 -14.06
C PHE A 51 14.96 -6.04 -14.65
N GLU A 52 15.29 -7.34 -14.59
CA GLU A 52 14.41 -8.42 -15.03
C GLU A 52 14.48 -9.58 -14.04
N PHE A 53 13.36 -10.27 -13.85
CA PHE A 53 13.28 -11.48 -13.05
C PHE A 53 12.41 -12.51 -13.77
N VAL A 54 12.92 -13.73 -13.95
CA VAL A 54 12.22 -14.81 -14.65
C VAL A 54 11.97 -15.95 -13.69
N GLU A 55 10.71 -16.42 -13.65
CA GLU A 55 10.29 -17.59 -12.88
C GLU A 55 9.24 -18.38 -13.68
N GLY A 56 9.62 -19.58 -14.13
CA GLY A 56 8.81 -20.37 -15.06
C GLY A 56 8.48 -19.59 -16.34
N GLU A 57 7.21 -19.55 -16.72
CA GLU A 57 6.73 -18.80 -17.89
C GLU A 57 6.57 -17.29 -17.64
N ARG A 58 6.77 -16.82 -16.40
CA ARG A 58 6.59 -15.41 -16.04
C ARG A 58 7.92 -14.67 -16.12
N LYS A 59 7.92 -13.56 -16.85
CA LYS A 59 9.02 -12.59 -16.87
C LYS A 59 8.53 -11.26 -16.31
N TYR A 60 9.13 -10.82 -15.21
CA TYR A 60 8.96 -9.51 -14.61
C TYR A 60 10.00 -8.57 -15.19
N CYS A 61 9.57 -7.54 -15.90
CA CYS A 61 10.42 -6.49 -16.45
C CYS A 61 10.20 -5.21 -15.65
N PHE A 62 11.18 -4.85 -14.82
CA PHE A 62 11.12 -3.62 -14.05
C PHE A 62 11.47 -2.43 -14.95
N HIS A 63 10.65 -1.40 -14.87
CA HIS A 63 10.89 -0.13 -15.54
C HIS A 63 10.93 0.99 -14.50
N GLY A 64 11.44 2.17 -14.89
CA GLY A 64 11.78 3.23 -13.93
C GLY A 64 10.63 3.71 -13.02
N LYS A 65 9.37 3.34 -13.31
CA LYS A 65 8.19 3.68 -12.49
C LYS A 65 7.47 2.47 -11.91
N GLY A 66 7.81 1.24 -12.29
CA GLY A 66 6.94 0.09 -12.05
C GLY A 66 7.47 -1.22 -12.59
N CYS A 67 6.55 -2.10 -13.00
CA CYS A 67 6.89 -3.40 -13.55
C CYS A 67 5.84 -3.85 -14.57
N THR A 68 6.29 -4.58 -15.57
CA THR A 68 5.44 -5.30 -16.53
C THR A 68 5.68 -6.79 -16.36
N VAL A 69 4.61 -7.58 -16.28
CA VAL A 69 4.71 -9.04 -16.30
C VAL A 69 4.31 -9.55 -17.67
N LEU A 70 5.20 -10.34 -18.25
CA LEU A 70 5.00 -11.08 -19.49
C LEU A 70 4.73 -12.56 -19.15
N ILE A 71 3.83 -13.18 -19.91
CA ILE A 71 3.66 -14.64 -19.97
C ILE A 71 3.81 -15.05 -21.43
N ASN A 72 4.76 -15.94 -21.73
CA ASN A 72 5.08 -16.34 -23.10
C ASN A 72 5.31 -15.11 -24.02
N ASP A 73 6.12 -14.16 -23.54
CA ASP A 73 6.45 -12.86 -24.16
C ASP A 73 5.26 -11.94 -24.48
N LYS A 74 4.06 -12.22 -23.95
CA LYS A 74 2.89 -11.37 -24.08
C LYS A 74 2.66 -10.57 -22.80
N PRO A 75 2.45 -9.24 -22.89
CA PRO A 75 2.16 -8.42 -21.71
C PRO A 75 0.82 -8.82 -21.11
N MET A 76 0.91 -9.33 -19.88
CA MET A 76 -0.26 -9.64 -19.07
C MET A 76 -0.67 -8.43 -18.27
N ILE A 77 0.26 -7.81 -17.56
CA ILE A 77 -0.05 -6.68 -16.69
C ILE A 77 1.11 -5.69 -16.70
N ASP A 78 0.78 -4.41 -16.59
CA ASP A 78 1.73 -3.32 -16.42
C ASP A 78 1.17 -2.38 -15.36
N TRP A 79 2.01 -1.92 -14.44
CA TRP A 79 1.62 -0.94 -13.43
C TRP A 79 2.79 -0.01 -13.10
N ASP A 80 2.46 1.16 -12.59
CA ASP A 80 3.40 2.02 -11.87
C ASP A 80 3.25 1.75 -10.38
N PHE A 81 4.37 1.69 -9.67
CA PHE A 81 4.37 1.50 -8.23
C PHE A 81 3.67 2.66 -7.53
N GLY A 82 2.80 2.31 -6.59
CA GLY A 82 1.85 3.26 -6.00
C GLY A 82 2.43 4.18 -4.94
N TYR A 83 1.58 5.07 -4.47
CA TYR A 83 1.82 5.92 -3.31
C TYR A 83 1.65 5.13 -1.99
N ARG A 84 2.41 5.48 -0.95
CA ARG A 84 2.36 4.80 0.37
C ARG A 84 2.53 3.29 0.27
N SER A 85 1.84 2.48 1.09
CA SER A 85 1.92 1.02 1.00
C SER A 85 1.09 0.41 -0.14
N CYS A 86 0.38 1.21 -0.97
CA CYS A 86 -0.30 0.67 -2.14
C CYS A 86 0.70 0.13 -3.17
N TRP A 87 0.45 -1.07 -3.70
CA TRP A 87 1.24 -1.64 -4.81
C TRP A 87 1.18 -0.77 -6.06
N CYS A 88 0.01 -0.26 -6.40
CA CYS A 88 -0.22 0.68 -7.49
C CYS A 88 -1.42 1.60 -7.17
N GLY A 89 -1.52 2.71 -7.88
CA GLY A 89 -2.78 3.40 -8.10
C GLY A 89 -3.33 3.05 -9.49
N VAL A 90 -4.49 3.63 -9.82
CA VAL A 90 -5.08 3.52 -11.15
C VAL A 90 -4.35 4.48 -12.10
N GLU A 91 -3.58 3.91 -13.03
CA GLU A 91 -3.22 4.58 -14.28
C GLU A 91 -4.22 4.09 -15.35
N PRO A 92 -5.02 4.97 -15.97
CA PRO A 92 -6.16 4.55 -16.78
C PRO A 92 -5.84 3.59 -17.93
N PHE A 93 -4.74 3.81 -18.66
CA PHE A 93 -4.42 2.99 -19.83
C PHE A 93 -3.82 1.63 -19.44
N LYS A 94 -2.98 1.59 -18.41
CA LYS A 94 -2.45 0.36 -17.82
C LYS A 94 -3.53 -0.51 -17.20
N MET A 95 -4.50 0.11 -16.51
CA MET A 95 -5.68 -0.59 -16.02
C MET A 95 -6.50 -1.18 -17.18
N ALA A 96 -6.80 -0.39 -18.23
CA ALA A 96 -7.53 -0.88 -19.39
C ALA A 96 -6.84 -2.09 -20.06
N LEU A 97 -5.53 -2.02 -20.27
CA LEU A 97 -4.75 -3.13 -20.82
C LEU A 97 -4.82 -4.38 -19.94
N THR A 98 -4.70 -4.22 -18.63
CA THR A 98 -4.79 -5.32 -17.66
C THR A 98 -6.19 -5.96 -17.61
N LEU A 99 -7.25 -5.15 -17.69
CA LEU A 99 -8.61 -5.69 -17.75
C LEU A 99 -8.83 -6.49 -19.03
N LYS A 100 -8.30 -6.03 -20.16
CA LYS A 100 -8.37 -6.71 -21.45
C LYS A 100 -7.59 -8.03 -21.44
N SER A 101 -6.33 -8.02 -21.00
CA SER A 101 -5.47 -9.22 -20.95
C SER A 101 -6.00 -10.29 -19.99
N SER A 102 -6.65 -9.87 -18.90
CA SER A 102 -7.24 -10.77 -17.90
C SER A 102 -8.66 -11.21 -18.26
N SER A 103 -9.16 -10.86 -19.45
CA SER A 103 -10.54 -11.15 -19.90
C SER A 103 -11.61 -10.74 -18.88
N TYR A 104 -11.42 -9.59 -18.21
CA TYR A 104 -12.39 -9.08 -17.25
C TYR A 104 -13.75 -8.84 -17.93
N LYS A 105 -14.85 -9.05 -17.19
CA LYS A 105 -16.18 -8.84 -17.75
C LYS A 105 -16.33 -7.41 -18.30
N ASP A 106 -16.92 -7.29 -19.48
CA ASP A 106 -17.16 -6.01 -20.17
C ASP A 106 -15.86 -5.22 -20.46
N PHE A 107 -14.69 -5.87 -20.59
CA PHE A 107 -13.40 -5.18 -20.81
C PHE A 107 -13.42 -4.22 -22.02
N ASN A 108 -14.21 -4.50 -23.06
CA ASN A 108 -14.36 -3.62 -24.23
C ASN A 108 -14.94 -2.24 -23.89
N TYR A 109 -15.68 -2.14 -22.78
CA TYR A 109 -16.26 -0.90 -22.28
C TYR A 109 -15.25 -0.06 -21.47
N TYR A 110 -14.22 -0.70 -20.91
CA TYR A 110 -13.23 -0.05 -20.06
C TYR A 110 -11.97 0.34 -20.84
N ASP A 111 -12.11 1.29 -21.77
CA ASP A 111 -10.94 1.92 -22.39
C ASP A 111 -10.28 2.95 -21.46
N GLY A 112 -9.03 3.32 -21.76
CA GLY A 112 -8.28 4.26 -20.92
C GLY A 112 -8.90 5.66 -20.83
N LYS A 113 -9.63 6.12 -21.85
CA LYS A 113 -10.31 7.43 -21.82
C LYS A 113 -11.53 7.37 -20.89
N TYR A 114 -12.32 6.30 -20.97
CA TYR A 114 -13.45 6.07 -20.10
C TYR A 114 -13.01 5.97 -18.64
N ILE A 115 -11.99 5.14 -18.34
CA ILE A 115 -11.45 4.99 -16.98
C ILE A 115 -10.95 6.34 -16.46
N LYS A 116 -10.21 7.10 -17.28
CA LYS A 116 -9.74 8.45 -16.90
C LYS A 116 -10.90 9.37 -16.54
N LYS A 117 -11.94 9.42 -17.38
CA LYS A 117 -13.14 10.25 -17.12
C LYS A 117 -13.82 9.86 -15.80
N GLN A 118 -13.95 8.57 -15.51
CA GLN A 118 -14.49 8.09 -14.24
C GLN A 118 -13.60 8.50 -13.06
N CYS A 119 -12.28 8.33 -13.16
CA CYS A 119 -11.33 8.76 -12.14
C CYS A 119 -11.41 10.27 -11.86
N GLU A 120 -11.45 11.09 -12.90
CA GLU A 120 -11.58 12.56 -12.78
C GLU A 120 -12.92 12.96 -12.14
N GLN A 121 -14.01 12.29 -12.51
CA GLN A 121 -15.30 12.48 -11.85
C GLN A 121 -15.20 12.17 -10.35
N TYR A 122 -14.68 11.00 -9.96
CA TYR A 122 -14.58 10.62 -8.54
C TYR A 122 -13.53 11.40 -7.75
N LEU A 123 -12.53 11.97 -8.43
CA LEU A 123 -11.63 12.96 -7.85
C LEU A 123 -12.39 14.22 -7.46
N SER A 124 -13.25 14.75 -8.36
CA SER A 124 -14.06 15.94 -8.07
C SER A 124 -15.06 15.70 -6.93
N GLU A 125 -15.61 14.49 -6.83
CA GLU A 125 -16.48 14.05 -5.74
C GLU A 125 -15.73 13.75 -4.42
N LYS A 126 -14.39 13.93 -4.39
CA LYS A 126 -13.52 13.64 -3.22
C LYS A 126 -13.61 12.18 -2.76
N LYS A 127 -13.91 11.25 -3.66
CA LYS A 127 -13.90 9.79 -3.43
C LYS A 127 -12.57 9.16 -3.83
N MET A 128 -11.82 9.86 -4.67
CA MET A 128 -10.44 9.53 -5.03
C MET A 128 -9.53 10.72 -4.77
N TYR A 129 -8.23 10.46 -4.73
CA TYR A 129 -7.20 11.48 -4.80
C TYR A 129 -6.19 11.14 -5.90
N TYR A 130 -5.56 12.17 -6.47
CA TYR A 130 -4.56 12.02 -7.51
C TYR A 130 -3.17 12.25 -6.93
N TYR A 131 -2.23 11.36 -7.24
CA TYR A 131 -0.84 11.48 -6.80
C TYR A 131 0.09 10.89 -7.85
N SER A 132 1.08 11.67 -8.28
CA SER A 132 2.19 11.24 -9.14
C SER A 132 1.77 10.42 -10.38
N GLY A 133 0.74 10.88 -11.11
CA GLY A 133 0.31 10.18 -12.33
C GLY A 133 -0.86 9.21 -12.14
N GLN A 134 -1.21 8.86 -10.89
CA GLN A 134 -2.17 7.79 -10.60
C GLN A 134 -3.32 8.28 -9.71
N TYR A 135 -4.46 7.59 -9.83
CA TYR A 135 -5.65 7.83 -9.00
C TYR A 135 -5.79 6.76 -7.92
N TYR A 136 -6.16 7.17 -6.70
CA TYR A 136 -6.26 6.30 -5.54
C TYR A 136 -7.63 6.43 -4.90
N ILE A 137 -8.20 5.31 -4.46
CA ILE A 137 -9.43 5.31 -3.66
C ILE A 137 -9.11 5.91 -2.28
N ASP A 138 -9.88 6.92 -1.87
CA ASP A 138 -9.79 7.46 -0.51
C ASP A 138 -10.62 6.59 0.45
N LEU A 139 -9.98 5.60 1.07
CA LEU A 139 -10.65 4.67 1.98
C LEU A 139 -11.37 5.38 3.14
N ILE A 140 -10.80 6.46 3.67
CA ILE A 140 -11.39 7.21 4.78
C ILE A 140 -12.69 7.86 4.32
N LYS A 141 -12.72 8.44 3.11
CA LYS A 141 -13.95 9.04 2.56
C LYS A 141 -15.02 8.02 2.25
N PHE A 142 -14.64 6.79 1.93
CA PHE A 142 -15.59 5.70 1.71
C PHE A 142 -16.24 5.21 3.00
N ASN A 143 -15.45 4.98 4.05
CA ASN A 143 -15.96 4.45 5.30
C ASN A 143 -15.00 4.70 6.47
N TYR A 144 -15.28 5.71 7.30
CA TYR A 144 -14.42 6.05 8.43
C TYR A 144 -15.09 5.77 9.78
N LYS A 145 -14.23 5.58 10.78
CA LYS A 145 -14.61 5.67 12.19
C LYS A 145 -13.72 6.67 12.91
N LYS A 146 -14.25 7.29 13.97
CA LYS A 146 -13.43 8.05 14.92
C LYS A 146 -12.64 7.07 15.76
N ILE A 147 -11.41 7.44 16.09
CA ILE A 147 -10.57 6.68 17.02
C ILE A 147 -10.18 7.56 18.20
N LYS A 148 -10.15 6.94 19.38
CA LYS A 148 -9.68 7.59 20.61
C LYS A 148 -8.31 7.01 20.95
N PHE A 149 -7.30 7.86 20.87
CA PHE A 149 -5.96 7.54 21.36
C PHE A 149 -5.86 7.86 22.86
N PRO A 150 -4.98 7.18 23.60
CA PRO A 150 -4.71 7.53 24.98
C PRO A 150 -4.08 8.91 25.09
N ILE A 151 -4.53 9.70 26.08
CA ILE A 151 -4.02 11.05 26.36
C ILE A 151 -2.76 10.98 27.24
N ILE A 152 -2.77 10.04 28.19
CA ILE A 152 -1.68 9.79 29.13
C ILE A 152 -0.99 8.50 28.68
N TYR A 153 0.30 8.57 28.40
CA TYR A 153 1.16 7.45 28.04
C TYR A 153 2.62 7.88 28.21
N ASP A 154 3.52 6.90 28.42
CA ASP A 154 4.95 7.14 28.56
C ASP A 154 5.73 6.64 27.34
N LYS A 155 5.24 5.60 26.68
CA LYS A 155 5.84 5.02 25.47
C LYS A 155 4.79 4.41 24.54
N MET A 156 5.15 4.33 23.27
CA MET A 156 4.42 3.60 22.23
C MET A 156 5.34 2.52 21.67
N ILE A 157 4.88 1.28 21.64
CA ILE A 157 5.53 0.17 20.96
C ILE A 157 4.83 -0.04 19.62
N ILE A 158 5.58 -0.16 18.54
CA ILE A 158 5.06 -0.55 17.23
C ILE A 158 5.43 -2.00 16.99
N GLU A 159 4.43 -2.84 16.77
CA GLU A 159 4.58 -4.26 16.49
C GLU A 159 4.21 -4.58 15.05
N TYR A 160 5.02 -5.41 14.40
CA TYR A 160 4.74 -5.91 13.06
C TYR A 160 5.52 -7.20 12.80
N ASN A 161 4.82 -8.26 12.37
CA ASN A 161 5.40 -9.58 12.05
C ASN A 161 6.37 -10.13 13.11
N GLY A 162 6.00 -10.03 14.40
CA GLY A 162 6.81 -10.55 15.51
C GLY A 162 8.00 -9.67 15.90
N ILE A 163 8.16 -8.52 15.26
CA ILE A 163 9.19 -7.53 15.57
C ILE A 163 8.50 -6.37 16.27
N SER A 164 9.12 -5.86 17.34
CA SER A 164 8.62 -4.72 18.09
C SER A 164 9.69 -3.64 18.22
N ARG A 165 9.27 -2.39 18.20
CA ARG A 165 10.15 -1.24 18.45
C ARG A 165 9.48 -0.27 19.39
N SER A 166 10.19 0.06 20.48
CA SER A 166 9.72 0.98 21.51
C SER A 166 10.13 2.41 21.18
N TYR A 167 9.19 3.33 21.33
CA TYR A 167 9.39 4.77 21.17
C TYR A 167 8.92 5.49 22.44
N PRO A 168 9.81 6.22 23.15
CA PRO A 168 9.38 7.06 24.26
C PRO A 168 8.44 8.16 23.76
N LYS A 169 7.54 8.63 24.64
CA LYS A 169 6.65 9.74 24.33
C LYS A 169 7.46 10.94 23.84
N CYS A 170 7.00 11.52 22.73
CA CYS A 170 7.63 12.69 22.14
C CYS A 170 6.60 13.51 21.33
N LYS A 171 6.97 14.75 20.99
CA LYS A 171 6.12 15.69 20.26
C LYS A 171 5.62 15.13 18.92
N SER A 172 6.43 14.33 18.22
CA SER A 172 6.02 13.71 16.95
C SER A 172 4.90 12.68 17.15
N ILE A 173 4.96 11.87 18.21
CA ILE A 173 3.86 10.92 18.52
C ILE A 173 2.61 11.69 18.93
N ASP A 174 2.73 12.73 19.77
CA ASP A 174 1.58 13.58 20.15
C ASP A 174 0.92 14.23 18.92
N LYS A 175 1.74 14.72 17.98
CA LYS A 175 1.28 15.32 16.72
C LYS A 175 0.61 14.27 15.81
N PHE A 176 1.18 13.07 15.72
CA PHE A 176 0.56 11.94 15.00
C PHE A 176 -0.82 11.62 15.58
N ILE A 177 -0.94 11.49 16.90
CA ILE A 177 -2.20 11.23 17.60
C ILE A 177 -3.23 12.32 17.26
N LYS A 178 -2.85 13.60 17.40
CA LYS A 178 -3.73 14.76 17.11
C LYS A 178 -4.23 14.80 15.65
N LYS A 179 -3.45 14.25 14.71
CA LYS A 179 -3.81 14.20 13.28
C LYS A 179 -4.56 12.92 12.90
N SER A 180 -4.64 11.94 13.80
CA SER A 180 -5.24 10.61 13.57
C SER A 180 -6.68 10.49 14.06
N ASN A 181 -7.47 11.57 14.01
CA ASN A 181 -8.82 11.61 14.60
C ASN A 181 -9.83 10.66 13.95
N VAL A 182 -9.58 10.25 12.71
CA VAL A 182 -10.41 9.32 11.94
C VAL A 182 -9.53 8.33 11.20
N ILE A 183 -10.01 7.11 11.05
CA ILE A 183 -9.36 6.04 10.29
C ILE A 183 -10.38 5.26 9.48
N TYR A 184 -9.93 4.50 8.48
CA TYR A 184 -10.80 3.57 7.76
C TYR A 184 -11.43 2.54 8.72
N GLU A 185 -12.75 2.36 8.67
CA GLU A 185 -13.48 1.54 9.64
C GLU A 185 -13.00 0.09 9.65
N LYS A 186 -12.79 -0.45 8.44
CA LYS A 186 -12.40 -1.84 8.17
C LYS A 186 -10.88 -2.04 8.11
N ILE A 187 -10.11 -1.20 8.80
CA ILE A 187 -8.63 -1.28 8.85
C ILE A 187 -8.13 -2.69 9.22
N ASN A 188 -8.81 -3.39 10.13
CA ASN A 188 -8.40 -4.73 10.58
C ASN A 188 -8.43 -5.78 9.46
N TYR A 189 -9.17 -5.55 8.38
CA TYR A 189 -9.22 -6.44 7.22
C TYR A 189 -8.15 -6.12 6.17
N LEU A 190 -7.38 -5.05 6.35
CA LEU A 190 -6.24 -4.75 5.50
C LEU A 190 -5.07 -5.68 5.85
N LYS A 191 -4.28 -6.03 4.83
CA LYS A 191 -3.02 -6.76 5.02
C LYS A 191 -1.92 -5.81 5.48
N ASN A 192 -0.86 -6.37 6.05
CA ASN A 192 0.34 -5.63 6.49
C ASN A 192 0.05 -4.52 7.50
N ASN A 193 -0.86 -4.77 8.43
CA ASN A 193 -1.15 -3.85 9.53
C ASN A 193 -0.06 -3.92 10.59
N TYR A 194 0.37 -2.75 11.05
CA TYR A 194 1.13 -2.59 12.28
C TYR A 194 0.15 -2.52 13.46
N THR A 195 0.64 -2.84 14.65
CA THR A 195 -0.08 -2.59 15.91
C THR A 195 0.67 -1.52 16.71
N LEU A 196 -0.03 -0.44 17.07
CA LEU A 196 0.46 0.60 17.97
C LEU A 196 -0.02 0.26 19.39
N VAL A 197 0.92 -0.11 20.26
CA VAL A 197 0.65 -0.46 21.66
C VAL A 197 1.13 0.67 22.55
N PHE A 198 0.23 1.28 23.30
CA PHE A 198 0.56 2.37 24.22
C PHE A 198 0.69 1.86 25.64
N TYR A 199 1.69 2.36 26.36
CA TYR A 199 1.95 2.02 27.76
C TYR A 199 1.97 3.26 28.65
N TYR A 200 1.52 3.11 29.88
CA TYR A 200 1.68 4.06 30.97
C TYR A 200 2.09 3.30 32.25
N GLN A 201 3.18 3.70 32.90
CA GLN A 201 3.72 3.04 34.08
C GLN A 201 3.88 1.52 33.90
N ASN A 202 4.42 1.11 32.74
CA ASN A 202 4.58 -0.30 32.32
C ASN A 202 3.29 -1.11 32.12
N ASN A 203 2.11 -0.52 32.29
CA ASN A 203 0.84 -1.14 31.95
C ASN A 203 0.44 -0.79 30.52
N GLU A 204 -0.01 -1.80 29.76
CA GLU A 204 -0.62 -1.57 28.45
C GLU A 204 -1.97 -0.87 28.64
N ILE A 205 -2.19 0.23 27.91
CA ILE A 205 -3.42 1.04 28.03
C ILE A 205 -4.23 1.10 26.73
N ALA A 206 -3.63 0.79 25.59
CA ALA A 206 -4.33 0.74 24.31
C ALA A 206 -3.55 -0.07 23.25
N ARG A 207 -4.29 -0.78 22.40
CA ARG A 207 -3.79 -1.36 21.14
C ARG A 207 -4.59 -0.83 19.97
N ILE A 208 -3.91 -0.24 19.01
CA ILE A 208 -4.52 0.46 17.88
C ILE A 208 -3.91 -0.05 16.56
N PRO A 209 -4.70 -0.54 15.60
CA PRO A 209 -4.19 -0.96 14.30
C PRO A 209 -3.69 0.26 13.51
N TYR A 210 -2.58 0.13 12.79
CA TYR A 210 -2.06 1.15 11.89
C TYR A 210 -1.76 0.61 10.51
N ASN A 211 -2.24 1.33 9.50
CA ASN A 211 -1.95 1.10 8.10
C ASN A 211 -1.96 2.46 7.38
N ASP A 212 -0.91 2.78 6.65
CA ASP A 212 -0.73 4.13 6.12
C ASP A 212 -1.80 4.52 5.08
N ILE A 213 -2.44 3.56 4.40
CA ILE A 213 -3.56 3.84 3.47
C ILE A 213 -4.90 4.06 4.21
N ALA A 214 -4.97 3.71 5.49
CA ALA A 214 -6.16 3.84 6.33
C ALA A 214 -6.16 5.10 7.21
N TYR A 215 -5.09 5.89 7.17
CA TYR A 215 -4.88 7.08 8.00
C TYR A 215 -4.81 8.38 7.16
N PRO A 216 -5.20 9.53 7.74
CA PRO A 216 -5.10 10.82 7.08
C PRO A 216 -3.67 11.13 6.65
N ASP A 217 -3.49 11.80 5.51
CA ASP A 217 -2.17 12.10 4.95
C ASP A 217 -1.23 12.82 5.91
N ALA A 218 -1.77 13.81 6.65
CA ALA A 218 -1.00 14.54 7.64
C ALA A 218 -0.47 13.65 8.77
N ALA A 219 -1.24 12.63 9.19
CA ALA A 219 -0.80 11.68 10.21
C ALA A 219 0.28 10.75 9.65
N VAL A 220 0.07 10.22 8.44
CA VAL A 220 1.00 9.30 7.77
C VAL A 220 2.35 9.96 7.51
N LYS A 221 2.37 11.22 7.09
CA LYS A 221 3.62 11.98 6.90
C LYS A 221 4.46 12.04 8.18
N ILE A 222 3.82 12.17 9.33
CA ILE A 222 4.51 12.17 10.64
C ILE A 222 4.97 10.76 10.99
N MET A 223 4.08 9.76 10.89
CA MET A 223 4.42 8.39 11.25
C MET A 223 5.57 7.86 10.39
N ASN A 224 5.49 8.02 9.07
CA ASN A 224 6.52 7.55 8.17
C ASN A 224 7.73 8.49 8.17
N GLY A 225 7.58 9.82 8.19
CA GLY A 225 8.72 10.75 8.09
C GLY A 225 9.51 10.94 9.39
N GLU A 226 8.84 10.92 10.55
CA GLU A 226 9.42 11.31 11.83
C GLU A 226 9.60 10.12 12.80
N ILE A 227 8.65 9.17 12.82
CA ILE A 227 8.61 8.08 13.81
C ILE A 227 9.27 6.80 13.29
N ILE A 228 8.66 6.15 12.29
CA ILE A 228 9.10 4.85 11.76
C ILE A 228 10.29 5.01 10.80
N LYS A 229 10.32 6.11 10.00
CA LYS A 229 11.31 6.38 8.95
C LYS A 229 11.47 5.20 7.96
N PRO A 230 10.73 5.17 6.83
CA PRO A 230 10.70 4.01 5.91
C PRO A 230 12.05 3.65 5.31
N HIS A 231 13.05 4.53 5.35
CA HIS A 231 14.43 4.22 4.95
C HIS A 231 15.19 3.30 5.93
N ILE A 232 14.55 2.89 7.03
CA ILE A 232 15.12 2.01 8.05
C ILE A 232 14.31 0.71 8.16
N VAL A 233 13.99 0.06 7.04
CA VAL A 233 13.64 -1.38 7.08
C VAL A 233 14.89 -2.26 7.24
N LYS A 234 16.10 -1.69 7.04
CA LYS A 234 17.38 -2.33 7.43
C LYS A 234 17.47 -2.72 8.92
N MET A 235 16.61 -2.20 9.81
CA MET A 235 16.70 -2.38 11.28
C MET A 235 15.58 -3.18 11.94
N TRP A 236 14.77 -3.89 11.16
CA TRP A 236 13.83 -4.89 11.69
C TRP A 236 14.48 -6.28 11.52
N LYS A 237 15.73 -6.41 11.97
CA LYS A 237 16.39 -7.72 12.10
C LYS A 237 15.97 -8.30 13.45
N LYS A 238 15.68 -9.61 13.47
CA LYS A 238 15.61 -10.39 14.71
C LYS A 238 16.88 -10.19 15.54
#